data_AF-S4RBG4-F1
#
_entry.id   AF-S4RBG4-F1
#
_cell.length_a   1.000
_cell.length_b   1.000
_cell.length_c   1.000
_cell.angle_alpha   90.00
_cell.angle_beta   90.00
_cell.angle_gamma   90.00
#
_symmetry.space_group_name_H-M   'P 1'
#
loop_
_entity.id
_entity.type
_entity.pdbx_description
1 polymer ?
#
loop_
_entity_poly.entity_id
_entity_poly.type
_entity_poly.pdbx_seq_one_letter_code
_entity_poly.pdbx_strand_id
1 'polypeptide(L)'
;VQALLDLELIWNLCEVLFVEAAQAGLLVPLLLDWVHLHGSHVETQAQLVLSSSNPGQHPQYWDTVLGFVLQGRIGEARQLLSHTASSVPPGSRSLVKHMDTLLKRMPFYTPQHTFSLAEFDLRWRHWQEECQSVLREGAFASHQHLELLCKILAGEEEALMESRGLMRWYGYMVARLLYSHPTAKPSELQHYVQAACCVYGNDAASSPLDQLLQVVFDMNLHQLLKDCSLALNNWWFVAHLSDLLHHCQQLQ
;
A
#
# COMPACT_ATOMS: atom_id res chain seq x y z
N VAL A 1 2.42 7.41 -24.07
CA VAL A 1 2.44 7.83 -22.65
C VAL A 1 2.12 6.65 -21.75
N GLN A 2 0.94 6.00 -21.85
CA GLN A 2 0.59 4.84 -21.01
C GLN A 2 1.64 3.72 -21.02
N ALA A 3 2.07 3.26 -22.20
CA ALA A 3 3.08 2.20 -22.30
C ALA A 3 4.44 2.57 -21.65
N LEU A 4 4.78 3.87 -21.57
CA LEU A 4 6.00 4.32 -20.90
C LEU A 4 5.83 4.25 -19.36
N LEU A 5 4.66 4.67 -18.85
CA LEU A 5 4.32 4.57 -17.43
C LEU A 5 4.26 3.10 -16.97
N ASP A 6 3.73 2.21 -17.81
CA ASP A 6 3.67 0.78 -17.52
C ASP A 6 5.08 0.17 -17.39
N LEU A 7 6.02 0.60 -18.24
CA LEU A 7 7.42 0.16 -18.17
C LEU A 7 8.14 0.76 -16.96
N GLU A 8 7.87 2.01 -16.63
CA GLU A 8 8.41 2.67 -15.45
C GLU A 8 7.91 1.99 -14.16
N LEU A 9 6.65 1.55 -14.11
CA LEU A 9 6.11 0.75 -13.00
C LEU A 9 6.88 -0.57 -12.83
N ILE A 10 7.11 -1.30 -13.93
CA ILE A 10 7.84 -2.58 -13.92
C ILE A 10 9.30 -2.36 -13.53
N TRP A 11 9.94 -1.33 -14.08
CA TRP A 11 11.33 -0.96 -13.79
C TRP A 11 11.52 -0.71 -12.29
N ASN A 12 10.71 0.19 -11.72
CA ASN A 12 10.78 0.54 -10.31
C ASN A 12 10.56 -0.68 -9.41
N LEU A 13 9.62 -1.58 -9.78
CA LEU A 13 9.43 -2.82 -9.02
C LEU A 13 10.66 -3.72 -9.08
N CYS A 14 11.32 -3.81 -10.23
CA CYS A 14 12.55 -4.58 -10.36
C CYS A 14 13.68 -4.00 -9.49
N GLU A 15 13.84 -2.67 -9.46
CA GLU A 15 14.80 -2.01 -8.56
C GLU A 15 14.50 -2.34 -7.09
N VAL A 16 13.23 -2.21 -6.67
CA VAL A 16 12.80 -2.56 -5.32
C VAL A 16 13.18 -4.01 -4.97
N LEU A 17 12.82 -4.99 -5.80
CA LEU A 17 12.97 -6.42 -5.47
C LEU A 17 14.40 -6.95 -5.65
N PHE A 18 15.12 -6.49 -6.67
CA PHE A 18 16.39 -7.10 -7.09
C PHE A 18 17.62 -6.24 -6.76
N VAL A 19 17.44 -4.97 -6.40
CA VAL A 19 18.55 -4.04 -6.11
C VAL A 19 18.49 -3.53 -4.68
N GLU A 20 17.34 -3.01 -4.25
CA GLU A 20 17.21 -2.26 -3.00
C GLU A 20 16.85 -3.13 -1.79
N ALA A 21 15.92 -4.07 -1.94
CA ALA A 21 15.41 -4.88 -0.82
C ALA A 21 16.52 -5.64 -0.07
N ALA A 22 17.57 -6.07 -0.78
CA ALA A 22 18.73 -6.72 -0.18
C ALA A 22 19.54 -5.79 0.74
N GLN A 23 19.53 -4.47 0.48
CA GLN A 23 20.34 -3.47 1.19
C GLN A 23 19.54 -2.74 2.28
N ALA A 24 18.25 -2.46 2.02
CA ALA A 24 17.40 -1.65 2.90
C ALA A 24 16.97 -2.39 4.19
N GLY A 25 17.01 -3.72 4.18
CA GLY A 25 16.62 -4.56 5.32
C GLY A 25 15.10 -4.66 5.56
N LEU A 26 14.28 -3.84 4.89
CA LEU A 26 12.82 -3.87 4.94
C LEU A 26 12.18 -3.58 3.57
N LEU A 27 11.34 -4.51 3.15
CA LEU A 27 10.70 -4.51 1.84
C LEU A 27 9.43 -3.65 1.77
N VAL A 28 8.61 -3.66 2.84
CA VAL A 28 7.30 -3.02 2.84
C VAL A 28 7.37 -1.50 2.58
N PRO A 29 8.30 -0.73 3.17
CA PRO A 29 8.44 0.70 2.84
C PRO A 29 8.75 0.94 1.36
N LEU A 30 9.64 0.14 0.77
CA LEU A 30 9.99 0.26 -0.66
C LEU A 30 8.79 -0.03 -1.57
N LEU A 31 7.97 -1.03 -1.21
CA LEU A 31 6.75 -1.34 -1.94
C LEU A 31 5.67 -0.27 -1.79
N LEU A 32 5.60 0.41 -0.64
CA LEU A 32 4.70 1.55 -0.45
C LEU A 32 5.11 2.72 -1.34
N ASP A 33 6.40 3.07 -1.36
CA ASP A 33 6.94 4.12 -2.23
C ASP A 33 6.66 3.78 -3.71
N TRP A 34 6.85 2.52 -4.11
CA TRP A 34 6.48 2.04 -5.43
C TRP A 34 4.99 2.22 -5.73
N VAL A 35 4.09 1.85 -4.81
CA VAL A 35 2.64 2.07 -5.00
C VAL A 35 2.30 3.56 -5.12
N HIS A 36 2.98 4.44 -4.36
CA HIS A 36 2.73 5.89 -4.39
C HIS A 36 3.14 6.52 -5.71
N LEU A 37 4.32 6.17 -6.22
CA LEU A 37 4.85 6.69 -7.48
C LEU A 37 3.87 6.48 -8.65
N HIS A 38 3.06 5.42 -8.57
CA HIS A 38 2.13 5.02 -9.62
C HIS A 38 0.65 5.13 -9.22
N GLY A 39 0.37 5.74 -8.06
CA GLY A 39 -0.91 5.69 -7.35
C GLY A 39 -1.77 6.97 -7.41
N SER A 40 -1.70 7.74 -8.50
CA SER A 40 -2.26 9.12 -8.62
C SER A 40 -3.77 9.30 -8.40
N HIS A 41 -4.52 8.20 -8.25
CA HIS A 41 -5.97 8.23 -8.11
C HIS A 41 -6.41 8.90 -6.81
N VAL A 42 -5.77 8.56 -5.70
CA VAL A 42 -6.17 9.06 -4.36
C VAL A 42 -5.88 10.56 -4.23
N GLU A 43 -4.79 11.06 -4.81
CA GLU A 43 -4.49 12.50 -4.85
C GLU A 43 -5.51 13.26 -5.67
N THR A 44 -5.88 12.72 -6.84
CA THR A 44 -6.91 13.34 -7.70
C THR A 44 -8.24 13.40 -6.96
N GLN A 45 -8.64 12.31 -6.28
CA GLN A 45 -9.84 12.29 -5.44
C GLN A 45 -9.73 13.28 -4.26
N ALA A 46 -8.57 13.38 -3.62
CA ALA A 46 -8.35 14.31 -2.52
C ALA A 46 -8.49 15.77 -2.96
N GLN A 47 -7.96 16.13 -4.13
CA GLN A 47 -8.14 17.46 -4.71
C GLN A 47 -9.63 17.77 -4.96
N LEU A 48 -10.39 16.81 -5.52
CA LEU A 48 -11.82 16.95 -5.73
C LEU A 48 -12.58 17.17 -4.41
N VAL A 49 -12.33 16.32 -3.41
CA VAL A 49 -12.94 16.43 -2.07
C VAL A 49 -12.63 17.79 -1.44
N LEU A 50 -11.36 18.21 -1.44
CA LEU A 50 -10.91 19.45 -0.82
C LEU A 50 -11.39 20.71 -1.56
N SER A 51 -11.63 20.62 -2.86
CA SER A 51 -12.21 21.71 -3.66
C SER A 51 -13.71 21.91 -3.44
N SER A 52 -14.38 20.93 -2.83
CA SER A 52 -15.82 21.02 -2.57
C SER A 52 -16.12 22.02 -1.44
N SER A 53 -17.34 22.59 -1.46
CA SER A 53 -17.77 23.57 -0.45
C SER A 53 -17.88 22.99 0.95
N ASN A 54 -18.14 21.68 1.07
CA ASN A 54 -18.16 20.96 2.34
C ASN A 54 -17.44 19.61 2.21
N PRO A 55 -16.10 19.59 2.34
CA PRO A 55 -15.30 18.38 2.15
C PRO A 55 -15.77 17.21 3.01
N GLY A 56 -16.16 17.47 4.25
CA GLY A 56 -16.61 16.43 5.18
C GLY A 56 -17.96 15.77 4.86
N GLN A 57 -18.71 16.32 3.91
CA GLN A 57 -19.95 15.74 3.38
C GLN A 57 -19.79 15.26 1.94
N HIS A 58 -18.60 15.36 1.36
CA HIS A 58 -18.34 14.90 0.01
C HIS A 58 -18.51 13.37 -0.08
N PRO A 59 -19.20 12.82 -1.09
CA PRO A 59 -19.45 11.37 -1.18
C PRO A 59 -18.19 10.51 -1.15
N GLN A 60 -17.09 11.01 -1.74
CA GLN A 60 -15.80 10.32 -1.78
C GLN A 60 -14.91 10.58 -0.56
N TYR A 61 -15.37 11.36 0.43
CA TYR A 61 -14.52 11.79 1.54
C TYR A 61 -13.88 10.59 2.29
N TRP A 62 -14.70 9.62 2.70
CA TRP A 62 -14.22 8.47 3.45
C TRP A 62 -13.40 7.51 2.59
N ASP A 63 -13.76 7.34 1.31
CA ASP A 63 -12.98 6.58 0.35
C ASP A 63 -11.59 7.18 0.17
N THR A 64 -11.47 8.52 0.12
CA THR A 64 -10.17 9.19 0.05
C THR A 64 -9.36 9.02 1.33
N VAL A 65 -9.99 9.14 2.51
CA VAL A 65 -9.31 8.90 3.80
C VAL A 65 -8.80 7.46 3.88
N LEU A 66 -9.64 6.48 3.52
CA LEU A 66 -9.27 5.07 3.46
C LEU A 66 -8.18 4.85 2.42
N GLY A 67 -8.27 5.44 1.24
CA GLY A 67 -7.25 5.35 0.19
C GLY A 67 -5.87 5.78 0.69
N PHE A 68 -5.78 6.90 1.42
CA PHE A 68 -4.51 7.32 2.04
C PHE A 68 -4.04 6.33 3.10
N VAL A 69 -4.91 5.84 3.99
CA VAL A 69 -4.55 4.83 5.00
C VAL A 69 -4.06 3.54 4.35
N LEU A 70 -4.73 3.05 3.32
CA LEU A 70 -4.38 1.81 2.63
C LEU A 70 -3.03 1.92 1.92
N GLN A 71 -2.66 3.12 1.49
CA GLN A 71 -1.34 3.43 0.97
C GLN A 71 -0.32 3.76 2.09
N GLY A 72 -0.64 3.70 3.37
CA GLY A 72 0.28 4.10 4.44
C GLY A 72 0.60 5.61 4.49
N ARG A 73 -0.17 6.44 3.79
CA ARG A 73 -0.05 7.90 3.75
C ARG A 73 -0.79 8.55 4.91
N ILE A 74 -0.29 8.25 6.10
CA ILE A 74 -0.96 8.58 7.36
C ILE A 74 -1.00 10.10 7.61
N GLY A 75 -0.01 10.85 7.12
CA GLY A 75 0.00 12.31 7.23
C GLY A 75 -1.22 12.94 6.55
N GLU A 76 -1.47 12.54 5.31
CA GLU A 76 -2.54 13.02 4.45
C GLU A 76 -3.92 12.56 4.95
N ALA A 77 -4.03 11.29 5.37
CA ALA A 77 -5.25 10.79 6.01
C ALA A 77 -5.64 11.62 7.25
N ARG A 78 -4.66 11.91 8.12
CA ARG A 78 -4.86 12.72 9.32
C ARG A 78 -5.22 14.17 8.99
N GLN A 79 -4.59 14.76 7.98
CA GLN A 79 -4.95 16.09 7.49
C GLN A 79 -6.42 16.13 7.04
N LEU A 80 -6.87 15.16 6.23
CA LEU A 80 -8.28 15.08 5.85
C LEU A 80 -9.21 14.91 7.04
N LEU A 81 -8.90 14.00 7.99
CA LEU A 81 -9.70 13.80 9.21
C LEU A 81 -9.87 15.09 10.01
N SER A 82 -8.82 15.91 10.07
CA SER A 82 -8.85 17.21 10.76
C SER A 82 -9.89 18.18 10.15
N HIS A 83 -10.14 18.12 8.83
CA HIS A 83 -11.15 18.95 8.17
C HIS A 83 -12.58 18.53 8.54
N THR A 84 -12.84 17.24 8.78
CA THR A 84 -14.17 16.79 9.25
C THR A 84 -14.45 17.09 10.71
N ALA A 85 -13.44 17.25 11.56
CA ALA A 85 -13.65 17.46 12.99
C ALA A 85 -14.54 18.68 13.28
N SER A 86 -14.56 19.67 12.39
CA SER A 86 -15.43 20.86 12.48
C SER A 86 -16.87 20.62 12.00
N SER A 87 -17.07 19.71 11.04
CA SER A 87 -18.36 19.46 10.37
C SER A 87 -19.19 18.33 11.02
N VAL A 88 -18.56 17.49 11.84
CA VAL A 88 -19.22 16.34 12.47
C VAL A 88 -19.83 16.74 13.84
N PRO A 89 -20.95 16.12 14.28
CA PRO A 89 -21.54 16.37 15.59
C PRO A 89 -20.53 16.35 16.75
N PRO A 90 -20.75 17.14 17.82
CA PRO A 90 -19.81 17.25 18.94
C PRO A 90 -19.40 15.90 19.56
N GLY A 91 -20.34 14.96 19.64
CA GLY A 91 -20.10 13.62 20.18
C GLY A 91 -19.13 12.76 19.38
N SER A 92 -19.00 12.99 18.06
CA SER A 92 -18.07 12.21 17.23
C SER A 92 -16.70 12.88 17.09
N ARG A 93 -16.53 14.14 17.54
CA ARG A 93 -15.22 14.81 17.50
C ARG A 93 -14.19 14.11 18.38
N SER A 94 -14.61 13.59 19.53
CA SER A 94 -13.76 12.77 20.40
C SER A 94 -13.32 11.47 19.70
N LEU A 95 -14.21 10.85 18.92
CA LEU A 95 -13.90 9.66 18.13
C LEU A 95 -12.87 9.97 17.03
N VAL A 96 -13.06 11.05 16.27
CA VAL A 96 -12.09 11.48 15.24
C VAL A 96 -10.74 11.78 15.86
N LYS A 97 -10.69 12.43 17.03
CA LYS A 97 -9.44 12.70 17.76
C LYS A 97 -8.78 11.42 18.28
N HIS A 98 -9.57 10.46 18.73
CA HIS A 98 -9.07 9.15 19.16
C HIS A 98 -8.43 8.43 17.97
N MET A 99 -9.10 8.41 16.81
CA MET A 99 -8.55 7.85 15.59
C MET A 99 -7.26 8.56 15.12
N ASP A 100 -7.24 9.89 15.14
CA ASP A 100 -6.02 10.67 14.84
C ASP A 100 -4.84 10.25 15.72
N THR A 101 -5.12 9.93 16.99
CA THR A 101 -4.09 9.48 17.94
C THR A 101 -3.55 8.09 17.57
N LEU A 102 -4.42 7.14 17.20
CA LEU A 102 -4.00 5.81 16.73
C LEU A 102 -3.14 5.91 15.47
N LEU A 103 -3.59 6.69 14.49
CA LEU A 103 -2.87 6.94 13.25
C LEU A 103 -1.51 7.59 13.51
N LYS A 104 -1.45 8.64 14.35
CA LYS A 104 -0.19 9.32 14.68
C LYS A 104 0.84 8.39 15.32
N ARG A 105 0.40 7.37 16.05
CA ARG A 105 1.26 6.43 16.77
C ARG A 105 1.70 5.24 15.92
N MET A 106 1.19 5.11 14.69
CA MET A 106 1.57 4.05 13.77
C MET A 106 3.09 4.07 13.54
N PRO A 107 3.79 2.96 13.83
CA PRO A 107 5.22 2.88 13.60
C PRO A 107 5.53 2.80 12.10
N PHE A 108 6.46 3.64 11.64
CA PHE A 108 7.06 3.55 10.31
C PHE A 108 8.54 3.25 10.46
N TYR A 109 9.05 2.38 9.59
CA TYR A 109 10.47 2.17 9.49
C TYR A 109 11.05 3.17 8.51
N THR A 110 12.06 3.92 8.96
CA THR A 110 12.86 4.80 8.11
C THR A 110 14.32 4.41 8.28
N PRO A 111 15.14 4.41 7.23
CA PRO A 111 16.56 4.05 7.32
C PRO A 111 17.36 4.89 8.33
N GLN A 112 16.86 6.07 8.68
CA GLN A 112 17.46 6.97 9.66
C GLN A 112 17.12 6.60 11.12
N HIS A 113 16.24 5.63 11.35
CA HIS A 113 15.92 5.18 12.70
C HIS A 113 17.07 4.39 13.31
N THR A 114 17.31 4.62 14.60
CA THR A 114 18.39 4.02 15.37
C THR A 114 18.05 2.64 15.96
N PHE A 115 16.82 2.17 15.76
CA PHE A 115 16.34 0.91 16.34
C PHE A 115 16.38 -0.23 15.33
N SER A 116 16.65 -1.43 15.83
CA SER A 116 16.72 -2.68 15.07
C SER A 116 15.37 -3.11 14.50
N LEU A 117 15.41 -4.01 13.51
CA LEU A 117 14.21 -4.63 12.94
C LEU A 117 13.32 -5.32 14.00
N ALA A 118 13.92 -5.95 15.01
CA ALA A 118 13.18 -6.58 16.10
C ALA A 118 12.45 -5.57 17.00
N GLU A 119 13.08 -4.41 17.26
CA GLU A 119 12.45 -3.33 18.02
C GLU A 119 11.32 -2.66 17.22
N PHE A 120 11.48 -2.52 15.91
CA PHE A 120 10.40 -2.07 15.02
C PHE A 120 9.20 -3.01 15.10
N ASP A 121 9.43 -4.31 14.90
CA ASP A 121 8.40 -5.36 14.93
C ASP A 121 7.65 -5.37 16.28
N LEU A 122 8.37 -5.25 17.40
CA LEU A 122 7.76 -5.16 18.73
C LEU A 122 6.85 -3.92 18.86
N ARG A 123 7.31 -2.74 18.42
CA ARG A 123 6.52 -1.51 18.47
C ARG A 123 5.27 -1.59 17.59
N TRP A 124 5.41 -2.16 16.40
CA TRP A 124 4.31 -2.34 15.46
C TRP A 124 3.25 -3.28 16.03
N ARG A 125 3.64 -4.43 16.60
CA ARG A 125 2.70 -5.36 17.26
C ARG A 125 1.98 -4.69 18.43
N HIS A 126 2.70 -3.98 19.29
CA HIS A 126 2.09 -3.26 20.40
C HIS A 126 1.07 -2.23 19.93
N TRP A 127 1.40 -1.45 18.88
CA TRP A 127 0.46 -0.50 18.28
C TRP A 127 -0.78 -1.21 17.71
N GLN A 128 -0.61 -2.33 17.03
CA GLN A 128 -1.73 -3.10 16.49
C GLN A 128 -2.62 -3.68 17.60
N GLU A 129 -2.05 -4.18 18.69
CA GLU A 129 -2.78 -4.64 19.88
C GLU A 129 -3.63 -3.52 20.51
N GLU A 130 -3.13 -2.28 20.51
CA GLU A 130 -3.91 -1.11 20.93
C GLU A 130 -5.14 -0.91 20.02
N CYS A 131 -4.97 -0.95 18.70
CA CYS A 131 -6.10 -0.87 17.75
C CYS A 131 -7.13 -1.97 17.99
N GLN A 132 -6.68 -3.21 18.24
CA GLN A 132 -7.55 -4.34 18.56
C GLN A 132 -8.27 -4.17 19.92
N SER A 133 -7.62 -3.57 20.93
CA SER A 133 -8.27 -3.24 22.21
C SER A 133 -9.40 -2.22 22.01
N VAL A 134 -9.11 -1.15 21.26
CA VAL A 134 -10.09 -0.09 20.97
C VAL A 134 -11.32 -0.64 20.25
N LEU A 135 -11.15 -1.60 19.35
CA LEU A 135 -12.26 -2.31 18.70
C LEU A 135 -13.05 -3.18 19.67
N ARG A 136 -12.37 -3.96 20.51
CA ARG A 136 -13.04 -4.82 21.52
C ARG A 136 -13.87 -4.01 22.52
N GLU A 137 -13.42 -2.81 22.85
CA GLU A 137 -14.15 -1.87 23.70
C GLU A 137 -15.35 -1.21 23.00
N GLY A 138 -15.51 -1.40 21.69
CA GLY A 138 -16.60 -0.83 20.91
C GLY A 138 -16.50 0.68 20.73
N ALA A 139 -15.28 1.25 20.85
CA ALA A 139 -15.08 2.70 20.87
C ALA A 139 -15.62 3.42 19.62
N PHE A 140 -15.64 2.73 18.48
CA PHE A 140 -16.11 3.28 17.20
C PHE A 140 -17.46 2.71 16.72
N ALA A 141 -18.16 1.92 17.52
CA ALA A 141 -19.39 1.21 17.10
C ALA A 141 -20.51 2.14 16.62
N SER A 142 -20.51 3.41 17.03
CA SER A 142 -21.46 4.43 16.57
C SER A 142 -21.05 5.14 15.27
N HIS A 143 -19.90 4.79 14.68
CA HIS A 143 -19.35 5.46 13.52
C HIS A 143 -18.66 4.47 12.56
N GLN A 144 -19.45 3.89 11.65
CA GLN A 144 -19.03 2.84 10.71
C GLN A 144 -17.68 3.11 10.00
N HIS A 145 -17.45 4.31 9.47
CA HIS A 145 -16.20 4.59 8.75
C HIS A 145 -14.96 4.60 9.66
N LEU A 146 -15.07 5.09 10.90
CA LEU A 146 -13.97 5.05 11.86
C LEU A 146 -13.76 3.64 12.38
N GLU A 147 -14.83 2.87 12.52
CA GLU A 147 -14.75 1.45 12.87
C GLU A 147 -14.03 0.66 11.79
N LEU A 148 -14.43 0.81 10.51
CA LEU A 148 -13.76 0.17 9.37
C LEU A 148 -12.28 0.54 9.31
N LEU A 149 -11.96 1.83 9.49
CA LEU A 149 -10.57 2.29 9.51
C LEU A 149 -9.79 1.63 10.66
N CYS A 150 -10.38 1.53 11.86
CA CYS A 150 -9.74 0.84 12.99
C CYS A 150 -9.55 -0.66 12.73
N LYS A 151 -10.52 -1.33 12.09
CA LYS A 151 -10.41 -2.75 11.68
C LYS A 151 -9.24 -2.99 10.73
N ILE A 152 -9.03 -2.08 9.77
CA ILE A 152 -7.86 -2.11 8.89
C ILE A 152 -6.57 -1.95 9.70
N LEU A 153 -6.48 -0.94 10.60
CA LEU A 153 -5.29 -0.75 11.44
C LEU A 153 -5.01 -1.96 12.33
N ALA A 154 -6.05 -2.62 12.82
CA ALA A 154 -6.00 -3.83 13.64
C ALA A 154 -5.60 -5.10 12.85
N GLY A 155 -5.53 -5.02 11.52
CA GLY A 155 -5.14 -6.12 10.64
C GLY A 155 -6.28 -7.09 10.29
N GLU A 156 -7.55 -6.68 10.40
CA GLU A 156 -8.69 -7.53 10.01
C GLU A 156 -8.76 -7.68 8.48
N GLU A 157 -8.59 -8.91 8.00
CA GLU A 157 -8.52 -9.22 6.57
C GLU A 157 -9.83 -8.92 5.81
N GLU A 158 -10.98 -9.16 6.45
CA GLU A 158 -12.30 -8.85 5.89
C GLU A 158 -12.47 -7.34 5.67
N ALA A 159 -12.09 -6.52 6.63
CA ALA A 159 -12.15 -5.06 6.52
C ALA A 159 -11.26 -4.51 5.38
N LEU A 160 -10.08 -5.12 5.20
CA LEU A 160 -9.21 -4.81 4.08
C LEU A 160 -9.85 -5.25 2.75
N MET A 161 -10.47 -6.43 2.70
CA MET A 161 -11.16 -6.96 1.52
C MET A 161 -12.38 -6.13 1.11
N GLU A 162 -13.13 -5.61 2.08
CA GLU A 162 -14.24 -4.66 1.85
C GLU A 162 -13.75 -3.40 1.11
N SER A 163 -12.52 -2.97 1.38
CA SER A 163 -11.90 -1.76 0.83
C SER A 163 -11.13 -1.98 -0.47
N ARG A 164 -11.12 -3.20 -1.03
CA ARG A 164 -10.32 -3.56 -2.22
C ARG A 164 -10.62 -2.70 -3.45
N GLY A 165 -11.84 -2.18 -3.58
CA GLY A 165 -12.24 -1.33 -4.71
C GLY A 165 -11.48 0.00 -4.81
N LEU A 166 -10.77 0.40 -3.75
CA LEU A 166 -10.02 1.66 -3.69
C LEU A 166 -8.59 1.55 -4.24
N MET A 167 -8.16 0.35 -4.63
CA MET A 167 -6.80 0.11 -5.12
C MET A 167 -6.73 -1.05 -6.11
N ARG A 168 -5.62 -1.14 -6.81
CA ARG A 168 -5.29 -2.31 -7.65
C ARG A 168 -4.83 -3.48 -6.77
N TRP A 169 -4.87 -4.69 -7.31
CA TRP A 169 -4.53 -5.92 -6.59
C TRP A 169 -3.16 -5.86 -5.89
N TYR A 170 -2.16 -5.24 -6.52
CA TYR A 170 -0.83 -5.08 -5.92
C TYR A 170 -0.83 -4.04 -4.79
N GLY A 171 -1.65 -3.00 -4.88
CA GLY A 171 -1.87 -2.06 -3.78
C GLY A 171 -2.51 -2.75 -2.57
N TYR A 172 -3.46 -3.65 -2.81
CA TYR A 172 -4.07 -4.48 -1.75
C TYR A 172 -3.05 -5.40 -1.10
N MET A 173 -2.21 -6.05 -1.91
CA MET A 173 -1.11 -6.87 -1.41
C MET A 173 -0.20 -6.06 -0.48
N VAL A 174 0.22 -4.86 -0.90
CA VAL A 174 1.08 -3.99 -0.09
C VAL A 174 0.38 -3.49 1.17
N ALA A 175 -0.90 -3.14 1.11
CA ALA A 175 -1.70 -2.78 2.28
C ALA A 175 -1.81 -3.95 3.28
N ARG A 176 -1.98 -5.19 2.78
CA ARG A 176 -2.00 -6.41 3.60
C ARG A 176 -0.66 -6.63 4.29
N LEU A 177 0.46 -6.37 3.61
CA LEU A 177 1.78 -6.41 4.23
C LEU A 177 1.91 -5.33 5.33
N LEU A 178 1.50 -4.10 5.05
CA LEU A 178 1.57 -2.98 6.00
C LEU A 178 0.80 -3.24 7.30
N TYR A 179 -0.39 -3.83 7.21
CA TYR A 179 -1.30 -4.03 8.33
C TYR A 179 -1.30 -5.45 8.91
N SER A 180 -0.50 -6.38 8.37
CA SER A 180 -0.44 -7.74 8.92
C SER A 180 0.99 -8.31 9.00
N HIS A 181 1.91 -7.90 8.13
CA HIS A 181 3.24 -8.51 8.00
C HIS A 181 4.30 -7.45 7.60
N PRO A 182 4.58 -6.45 8.46
CA PRO A 182 5.42 -5.30 8.09
C PRO A 182 6.90 -5.65 7.89
N THR A 183 7.32 -6.85 8.33
CA THR A 183 8.68 -7.38 8.21
C THR A 183 8.80 -8.50 7.17
N ALA A 184 7.82 -8.63 6.27
CA ALA A 184 7.83 -9.66 5.23
C ALA A 184 9.06 -9.55 4.34
N LYS A 185 9.53 -10.72 3.88
CA LYS A 185 10.71 -10.85 3.02
C LYS A 185 10.31 -11.06 1.56
N PRO A 186 11.20 -10.76 0.60
CA PRO A 186 10.94 -11.03 -0.82
C PRO A 186 10.54 -12.49 -1.09
N SER A 187 11.14 -13.45 -0.38
CA SER A 187 10.84 -14.88 -0.52
C SER A 187 9.40 -15.26 -0.15
N GLU A 188 8.69 -14.41 0.58
CA GLU A 188 7.31 -14.65 1.02
C GLU A 188 6.27 -13.98 0.11
N LEU A 189 6.71 -13.08 -0.80
CA LEU A 189 5.81 -12.27 -1.63
C LEU A 189 4.85 -13.09 -2.48
N GLN A 190 5.29 -14.21 -3.02
CA GLN A 190 4.45 -15.07 -3.85
C GLN A 190 3.16 -15.49 -3.14
N HIS A 191 3.23 -15.78 -1.84
CA HIS A 191 2.05 -16.10 -1.04
C HIS A 191 1.04 -14.93 -0.99
N TYR A 192 1.55 -13.70 -0.83
CA TYR A 192 0.71 -12.51 -0.77
C TYR A 192 0.13 -12.11 -2.13
N VAL A 193 0.88 -12.32 -3.22
CA VAL A 193 0.38 -12.15 -4.59
C VAL A 193 -0.78 -13.09 -4.86
N GLN A 194 -0.62 -14.39 -4.56
CA GLN A 194 -1.68 -15.37 -4.78
C GLN A 194 -2.95 -15.02 -4.01
N ALA A 195 -2.82 -14.61 -2.74
CA ALA A 195 -3.95 -14.17 -1.93
C ALA A 195 -4.65 -12.93 -2.53
N ALA A 196 -3.88 -11.94 -2.99
CA ALA A 196 -4.44 -10.76 -3.68
C ALA A 196 -5.14 -11.16 -5.00
N CYS A 197 -4.54 -12.04 -5.79
CA CYS A 197 -5.17 -12.57 -7.00
C CYS A 197 -6.47 -13.32 -6.70
N CYS A 198 -6.55 -14.07 -5.59
CA CYS A 198 -7.81 -14.71 -5.17
C CYS A 198 -8.90 -13.68 -4.84
N VAL A 199 -8.54 -12.58 -4.16
CA VAL A 199 -9.48 -11.51 -3.79
C VAL A 199 -10.01 -10.74 -5.01
N TYR A 200 -9.16 -10.53 -6.02
CA TYR A 200 -9.51 -9.78 -7.24
C TYR A 200 -9.99 -10.67 -8.39
N GLY A 201 -9.79 -11.98 -8.31
CA GLY A 201 -10.16 -12.94 -9.36
C GLY A 201 -9.56 -12.55 -10.72
N ASN A 202 -10.41 -12.48 -11.74
CA ASN A 202 -10.00 -12.14 -13.10
C ASN A 202 -9.43 -10.72 -13.24
N ASP A 203 -9.77 -9.81 -12.33
CA ASP A 203 -9.30 -8.43 -12.39
C ASP A 203 -7.79 -8.34 -12.13
N ALA A 204 -7.22 -9.30 -11.38
CA ALA A 204 -5.81 -9.34 -11.04
C ALA A 204 -4.87 -9.66 -12.21
N ALA A 205 -5.39 -10.20 -13.31
CA ALA A 205 -4.64 -10.53 -14.53
C ALA A 205 -5.28 -9.92 -15.78
N SER A 206 -6.08 -8.86 -15.59
CA SER A 206 -6.92 -8.26 -16.62
C SER A 206 -6.13 -7.52 -17.70
N SER A 207 -4.90 -7.10 -17.41
CA SER A 207 -4.02 -6.42 -18.38
C SER A 207 -2.67 -7.13 -18.56
N PRO A 208 -1.98 -6.93 -19.72
CA PRO A 208 -0.62 -7.43 -19.92
C PRO A 208 0.37 -6.93 -18.86
N LEU A 209 0.16 -5.70 -18.36
CA LEU A 209 0.92 -5.14 -17.26
C LEU A 209 0.77 -5.98 -15.99
N ASP A 210 -0.46 -6.34 -15.62
CA ASP A 210 -0.70 -7.13 -14.41
C ASP A 210 -0.03 -8.51 -14.48
N GLN A 211 -0.02 -9.13 -15.67
CA GLN A 211 0.66 -10.40 -15.90
C GLN A 211 2.18 -10.26 -15.74
N LEU A 212 2.76 -9.18 -16.28
CA LEU A 212 4.19 -8.90 -16.11
C LEU A 212 4.56 -8.64 -14.65
N LEU A 213 3.74 -7.89 -13.91
CA LEU A 213 3.96 -7.66 -12.49
C LEU A 213 3.94 -8.97 -11.69
N GLN A 214 3.03 -9.90 -12.00
CA GLN A 214 3.03 -11.22 -11.36
C GLN A 214 4.33 -11.98 -11.65
N VAL A 215 4.84 -11.93 -12.88
CA VAL A 215 6.14 -12.54 -13.24
C VAL A 215 7.31 -11.92 -12.46
N VAL A 216 7.28 -10.59 -12.26
CA VAL A 216 8.28 -9.87 -11.44
C VAL A 216 8.23 -10.36 -9.99
N PHE A 217 7.03 -10.47 -9.41
CA PHE A 217 6.88 -10.95 -8.02
C PHE A 217 7.18 -12.44 -7.84
N ASP A 218 7.03 -13.25 -8.89
CA ASP A 218 7.50 -14.65 -8.92
C ASP A 218 9.04 -14.75 -9.04
N MET A 219 9.75 -13.62 -9.05
CA MET A 219 11.20 -13.51 -9.17
C MET A 219 11.75 -14.16 -10.45
N ASN A 220 10.92 -14.25 -11.51
CA ASN A 220 11.28 -14.92 -12.75
C ASN A 220 11.78 -13.93 -13.81
N LEU A 221 13.02 -13.48 -13.64
CA LEU A 221 13.68 -12.51 -14.53
C LEU A 221 13.76 -13.00 -15.98
N HIS A 222 14.00 -14.30 -16.21
CA HIS A 222 14.09 -14.84 -17.58
C HIS A 222 12.75 -14.72 -18.31
N GLN A 223 11.65 -15.05 -17.64
CA GLN A 223 10.31 -14.92 -18.21
C GLN A 223 9.97 -13.44 -18.43
N LEU A 224 10.31 -12.55 -17.48
CA LEU A 224 10.12 -11.11 -17.63
C LEU A 224 10.80 -10.55 -18.89
N LEU A 225 12.10 -10.84 -19.07
CA LEU A 225 12.86 -10.35 -20.22
C LEU A 225 12.32 -10.90 -21.55
N LYS A 226 11.88 -12.17 -21.55
CA LYS A 226 11.22 -12.78 -22.71
C LYS A 226 9.89 -12.10 -23.05
N ASP A 227 9.06 -11.83 -22.04
CA ASP A 227 7.75 -11.22 -22.28
C ASP A 227 7.89 -9.74 -22.67
N CYS A 228 8.82 -8.99 -22.08
CA CYS A 228 9.11 -7.62 -22.51
C CYS A 228 9.69 -7.55 -23.94
N SER A 229 10.49 -8.52 -24.36
CA SER A 229 11.05 -8.55 -25.73
C SER A 229 10.02 -8.97 -26.78
N LEU A 230 9.21 -9.99 -26.49
CA LEU A 230 8.28 -10.57 -27.46
C LEU A 230 6.88 -9.93 -27.42
N ALA A 231 6.31 -9.76 -26.22
CA ALA A 231 4.94 -9.29 -26.06
C ALA A 231 4.84 -7.76 -26.12
N LEU A 232 5.86 -7.03 -25.64
CA LEU A 232 5.89 -5.56 -25.68
C LEU A 232 6.74 -4.99 -26.83
N ASN A 233 7.49 -5.83 -27.55
CA ASN A 233 8.45 -5.43 -28.59
C ASN A 233 9.41 -4.31 -28.12
N ASN A 234 9.79 -4.31 -26.85
CA ASN A 234 10.61 -3.25 -26.26
C ASN A 234 12.03 -3.75 -25.94
N TRP A 235 12.84 -3.86 -26.98
CA TRP A 235 14.24 -4.28 -26.88
C TRP A 235 15.11 -3.29 -26.10
N TRP A 236 14.77 -2.01 -26.11
CA TRP A 236 15.49 -1.00 -25.32
C TRP A 236 15.37 -1.29 -23.82
N PHE A 237 14.14 -1.51 -23.35
CA PHE A 237 13.87 -1.84 -21.94
C PHE A 237 14.60 -3.13 -21.52
N VAL A 238 14.51 -4.17 -22.35
CA VAL A 238 15.16 -5.46 -22.08
C VAL A 238 16.68 -5.32 -22.00
N ALA A 239 17.30 -4.56 -22.92
CA ALA A 239 18.74 -4.37 -22.93
C ALA A 239 19.24 -3.66 -21.66
N HIS A 240 18.59 -2.57 -21.27
CA HIS A 240 18.99 -1.80 -20.08
C HIS A 240 18.64 -2.50 -18.77
N LEU A 241 17.50 -3.19 -18.69
CA LEU A 241 17.14 -3.95 -17.49
C LEU A 241 18.09 -5.14 -17.30
N SER A 242 18.44 -5.84 -18.38
CA SER A 242 19.42 -6.94 -18.33
C SER A 242 20.80 -6.43 -17.89
N ASP A 243 21.22 -5.28 -18.41
CA ASP A 243 22.48 -4.64 -18.04
C ASP A 243 22.51 -4.28 -16.54
N LEU A 244 21.45 -3.61 -16.03
CA LEU A 244 21.31 -3.30 -14.60
C LEU A 244 21.39 -4.58 -13.74
N LEU A 245 20.58 -5.58 -14.08
CA LEU A 245 20.50 -6.84 -13.32
C LEU A 245 21.82 -7.61 -13.35
N HIS A 246 22.54 -7.59 -14.47
CA HIS A 246 23.87 -8.19 -14.57
C HIS A 246 24.88 -7.49 -13.65
N HIS A 247 24.89 -6.14 -13.64
CA HIS A 247 25.75 -5.37 -12.74
C HIS A 247 25.39 -5.58 -11.26
N CYS A 248 24.12 -5.85 -10.95
CA CYS A 248 23.64 -6.22 -9.62
C CYS A 248 23.84 -7.72 -9.27
N GLN A 249 24.52 -8.49 -10.13
CA GLN A 249 24.78 -9.92 -9.97
C GLN A 249 23.51 -10.80 -9.89
N GLN A 250 22.40 -10.33 -10.47
CA GLN A 250 21.11 -11.02 -10.51
C GLN A 250 20.93 -11.90 -11.76
N LEU A 251 21.72 -11.63 -12.82
CA LEU A 251 21.76 -12.41 -14.05
C LEU A 251 23.19 -12.87 -14.36
N GLN A 252 23.34 -14.15 -14.71
CA GLN A 252 24.59 -14.76 -15.16
C GLN A 252 24.62 -14.92 -16.68
#